data_AF-A0A645IHJ3-F1
#
_entry.id   AF-A0A645IHJ3-F1
#
_cell.length_a   1.000
_cell.length_b   1.000
_cell.length_c   1.000
_cell.angle_alpha   90.00
_cell.angle_beta   90.00
_cell.angle_gamma   90.00
#
_symmetry.space_group_name_H-M   'P 1'
#
loop_
_entity.id
_entity.type
_entity.pdbx_description
1 polymer ?
#
loop_
_entity_poly.entity_id
_entity_poly.type
_entity_poly.pdbx_seq_one_letter_code
_entity_poly.pdbx_strand_id
1 'polypeptide(L)' 'MTNNHQLHNAFAFRRAGGAVVIEEKKLTAALLKDTVYSLADNRKKRENMRDSLLKIAVYDATQRIYDVIMETLKS' A
#
# COMPACT_ATOMS: atom_id res chain seq x y z
N MET A 1 -8.44 -15.17 -9.69
CA MET A 1 -8.97 -14.13 -8.77
C MET A 1 -7.86 -13.25 -8.19
N THR A 2 -6.87 -12.81 -8.98
CA THR A 2 -5.70 -12.08 -8.46
C THR A 2 -5.83 -10.55 -8.60
N ASN A 3 -6.51 -10.10 -9.66
CA ASN A 3 -6.57 -8.69 -10.03
C ASN A 3 -7.32 -7.83 -8.98
N ASN A 4 -8.40 -8.37 -8.41
CA ASN A 4 -9.23 -7.61 -7.48
C ASN A 4 -8.58 -7.44 -6.10
N HIS A 5 -7.84 -8.44 -5.61
CA HIS A 5 -7.19 -8.38 -4.30
C HIS A 5 -5.97 -7.45 -4.33
N GLN A 6 -5.16 -7.48 -5.38
CA GLN A 6 -4.04 -6.54 -5.53
C GLN A 6 -4.53 -5.09 -5.60
N LEU A 7 -5.59 -4.85 -6.38
CA LEU A 7 -6.21 -3.52 -6.47
C LEU A 7 -6.86 -3.08 -5.15
N HIS A 8 -7.51 -4.00 -4.44
CA HIS A 8 -8.07 -3.73 -3.11
C HIS A 8 -6.99 -3.29 -2.12
N ASN A 9 -5.87 -4.02 -2.07
CA ASN A 9 -4.74 -3.69 -1.22
C ASN A 9 -4.14 -2.34 -1.61
N ALA A 10 -3.89 -2.10 -2.91
CA ALA A 10 -3.38 -0.83 -3.41
C ALA A 10 -4.29 0.35 -3.02
N PHE A 11 -5.62 0.19 -3.15
CA PHE A 11 -6.57 1.20 -2.72
C PHE A 11 -6.62 1.40 -1.21
N ALA A 12 -6.34 0.40 -0.38
CA ALA A 12 -6.22 0.58 1.07
C ALA A 12 -5.08 1.57 1.39
N PHE A 13 -3.91 1.40 0.77
CA PHE A 13 -2.79 2.34 0.92
C PHE A 13 -3.10 3.72 0.34
N ARG A 14 -3.76 3.78 -0.83
CA ARG A 14 -4.19 5.06 -1.43
C ARG A 14 -5.16 5.83 -0.53
N ARG A 15 -6.18 5.15 0.01
CA ARG A 15 -7.19 5.76 0.89
C ARG A 15 -6.55 6.31 2.16
N ALA A 16 -5.54 5.64 2.69
CA ALA A 16 -4.77 6.12 3.83
C ALA A 16 -3.87 7.32 3.48
N GLY A 17 -3.71 7.67 2.19
CA GLY A 17 -2.78 8.69 1.72
C GLY A 17 -1.33 8.21 1.63
N GLY A 18 -1.09 6.90 1.79
CA GLY A 18 0.24 6.29 1.82
C GLY A 18 0.80 5.90 0.45
N ALA A 19 -0.02 5.91 -0.60
CA ALA A 19 0.41 5.52 -1.95
C ALA A 19 -0.36 6.27 -3.05
N VAL A 20 0.29 6.42 -4.20
CA VAL A 20 -0.37 6.78 -5.47
C VAL A 20 -0.64 5.48 -6.23
N VAL A 21 -1.87 5.29 -6.71
CA VAL A 21 -2.26 4.08 -7.47
C VAL A 21 -2.70 4.50 -8.85
N ILE A 22 -2.05 3.90 -9.86
CA ILE A 22 -2.40 4.04 -11.26
C ILE A 22 -3.15 2.76 -11.65
N GLU A 23 -4.41 2.89 -12.08
CA GLU A 23 -5.15 1.76 -12.64
C GLU A 23 -4.49 1.32 -13.95
N GLU A 24 -4.35 0.02 -14.19
CA GLU A 24 -3.67 -0.54 -15.37
C GLU A 24 -4.22 0.02 -16.69
N LYS A 25 -5.55 0.13 -16.82
CA LYS A 25 -6.22 0.72 -18.00
C LYS A 25 -5.90 2.21 -18.23
N LYS A 26 -5.36 2.91 -17.23
CA LYS A 26 -4.95 4.33 -17.28
C LYS A 26 -3.44 4.48 -17.34
N LEU A 27 -2.67 3.39 -17.24
CA LEU A 27 -1.22 3.44 -17.22
C LEU A 27 -0.70 3.88 -18.59
N THR A 28 0.03 4.99 -18.58
CA THR A 28 0.78 5.49 -19.73
C THR A 28 2.19 5.85 -19.30
N ALA A 29 3.14 5.85 -20.22
CA ALA A 29 4.53 6.24 -19.93
C ALA A 29 4.61 7.67 -19.36
N ALA A 30 3.81 8.60 -19.90
CA ALA A 30 3.74 9.97 -19.42
C ALA A 30 3.22 10.05 -17.97
N LEU A 31 2.08 9.40 -17.70
CA LEU A 31 1.49 9.41 -16.34
C LEU A 31 2.42 8.77 -15.31
N LEU A 32 3.09 7.68 -15.67
CA LEU A 32 4.06 7.03 -14.80
C LEU A 32 5.23 7.96 -14.49
N LYS A 33 5.84 8.55 -15.54
CA LYS A 33 6.96 9.48 -15.44
C LYS A 33 6.59 10.65 -14.51
N ASP A 34 5.47 11.32 -14.79
CA ASP A 34 5.04 12.49 -14.04
C ASP A 34 4.71 12.15 -12.58
N THR A 35 4.12 10.97 -12.35
CA THR A 35 3.86 10.49 -10.99
C THR A 35 5.16 10.29 -10.22
N VAL A 36 6.16 9.65 -10.83
CA VAL A 36 7.48 9.42 -10.23
C VAL A 36 8.18 10.74 -9.91
N TYR A 37 8.27 11.67 -10.87
CA TYR A 37 8.87 12.99 -10.62
C TYR A 37 8.12 13.77 -9.54
N SER A 38 6.78 13.76 -9.55
CA SER A 38 5.98 14.43 -8.52
C SER A 38 6.27 13.93 -7.10
N LEU A 39 6.69 12.67 -6.96
CA LEU A 39 7.06 12.06 -5.68
C LEU A 39 8.53 12.32 -5.36
N ALA A 40 9.42 12.22 -6.34
CA ALA A 40 10.86 12.43 -6.19
C ALA A 40 11.20 13.89 -5.84
N ASP A 41 10.50 14.85 -6.45
CA ASP A 41 10.81 16.28 -6.30
C ASP A 41 10.05 16.92 -5.13
N ASN A 42 9.06 16.23 -4.54
CA ASN A 42 8.24 16.78 -3.46
C ASN A 42 8.46 16.06 -2.13
N ARG A 43 9.40 16.58 -1.33
CA ARG A 43 9.71 16.05 0.00
C ARG A 43 8.49 16.03 0.93
N LYS A 44 7.71 17.12 0.96
CA LYS A 44 6.51 17.24 1.79
C LYS A 44 5.47 16.16 1.47
N LYS A 45 5.29 15.85 0.18
CA LYS A 45 4.40 14.77 -0.28
C LYS A 45 4.86 13.41 0.24
N ARG A 46 6.18 13.13 0.22
CA ARG A 46 6.74 11.89 0.79
C ARG A 46 6.60 11.82 2.31
N GLU A 47 6.81 12.92 3.02
CA GLU A 47 6.64 12.98 4.48
C GLU A 47 5.18 12.71 4.87
N ASN A 48 4.24 13.37 4.19
CA ASN A 48 2.81 13.11 4.41
C ASN A 48 2.44 11.65 4.13
N MET A 49 2.95 11.07 3.04
CA MET A 49 2.73 9.65 2.72
C MET A 49 3.28 8.72 3.80
N ARG A 50 4.49 8.99 4.30
CA ARG A 50 5.10 8.22 5.40
C ARG A 50 4.23 8.28 6.65
N ASP A 51 3.84 9.49 7.06
CA ASP A 51 3.06 9.69 8.28
C ASP A 51 1.67 9.05 8.16
N SER A 52 1.10 9.03 6.95
CA SER A 52 -0.11 8.28 6.61
C SER A 52 0.06 6.77 6.71
N LEU A 53 1.17 6.21 6.23
CA LEU A 53 1.46 4.77 6.31
C LEU A 53 1.64 4.29 7.75
N LEU A 54 2.28 5.09 8.60
CA LEU A 54 2.46 4.75 10.02
C LEU A 54 1.13 4.54 10.76
N LYS A 55 0.07 5.25 10.35
CA LYS A 55 -1.27 5.12 10.97
C LYS A 55 -1.97 3.79 10.64
N ILE A 56 -1.58 3.13 9.56
CA ILE A 56 -2.17 1.86 9.11
C ILE A 56 -1.17 0.69 9.19
N ALA A 57 0.01 0.93 9.78
CA ALA A 57 1.02 -0.08 9.95
C ALA A 57 0.56 -1.14 10.96
N VAL A 58 0.60 -2.41 10.55
CA VAL A 58 0.31 -3.56 11.41
C VAL A 58 1.65 -4.05 11.98
N TYR A 59 2.02 -3.54 13.16
CA TYR A 59 3.31 -3.80 13.79
C TYR A 59 3.45 -5.23 14.34
N ASP A 60 2.33 -5.91 14.59
CA ASP A 60 2.24 -7.24 15.18
C ASP A 60 1.91 -8.34 14.16
N ALA A 61 2.02 -8.05 12.86
CA ALA A 61 1.62 -8.98 11.80
C ALA A 61 2.26 -10.37 11.94
N THR A 62 3.54 -10.41 12.30
CA THR A 62 4.27 -11.67 12.55
C THR A 62 3.67 -12.46 13.72
N GLN A 63 3.34 -11.78 14.83
CA GLN A 63 2.74 -12.42 16.00
C GLN A 63 1.35 -12.96 15.65
N ARG A 64 0.53 -12.18 14.95
CA ARG A 64 -0.82 -12.59 14.54
C ARG A 64 -0.80 -13.80 13.61
N ILE A 65 0.17 -13.86 12.68
CA ILE A 65 0.35 -15.03 11.81
C ILE A 65 0.74 -16.26 12.64
N TYR A 66 1.69 -16.10 13.56
CA TYR A 66 2.11 -17.18 14.46
C TYR A 66 0.93 -17.72 15.28
N ASP A 67 0.13 -16.84 15.89
CA ASP A 67 -1.01 -17.22 16.71
C ASP A 67 -2.05 -18.03 15.91
N VAL A 68 -2.37 -17.60 14.68
CA VAL A 68 -3.31 -18.30 13.78
C VAL A 68 -2.80 -19.68 13.39
N ILE A 69 -1.50 -19.83 13.11
CA ILE A 69 -0.89 -21.13 12.80
C ILE A 69 -1.03 -22.06 14.02
N MET A 70 -0.69 -21.55 15.21
CA MET A 70 -0.76 -22.34 16.45
C MET A 70 -2.19 -22.73 16.84
N GLU A 71 -3.19 -21.88 16.57
CA GLU A 71 -4.60 -22.20 16.76
C GLU A 71 -5.07 -23.33 15.81
N THR A 72 -4.70 -23.24 14.54
CA THR A 72 -5.05 -24.24 13.52
C THR A 72 -4.45 -25.61 13.85
N LEU A 73 -3.25 -25.66 14.45
CA LEU A 73 -2.59 -26.91 14.85
C LEU A 73 -3.20 -27.57 16.10
N LYS A 74 -3.98 -26.84 16.89
CA LYS A 74 -4.69 -27.37 18.07
C LYS A 74 -6.09 -27.91 17.73
N SER A 75 -6.53 -27.72 16.48
CA SER A 75 -7.86 -28.09 15.96
C SER A 75 -7.88 -29.54 15.45
#